data_AF-A0A811QFL9-F1
#
_entry.id   AF-A0A811QFL9-F1
#
_cell.length_a   1.000
_cell.length_b   1.000
_cell.length_c   1.000
_cell.angle_alpha   90.00
_cell.angle_beta   90.00
_cell.angle_gamma   90.00
#
_symmetry.space_group_name_H-M   'P 1'
#
loop_
_entity.id
_entity.type
_entity.pdbx_description
1 polymer ?
#
loop_
_entity_poly.entity_id
_entity_poly.type
_entity_poly.pdbx_seq_one_letter_code
_entity_poly.pdbx_strand_id
1 'polypeptide(L)'
;MSKPPVTKEQKDKILEECDKFIRLGYSVYVVSRHSPCCDAVRAVENRDMDYVVLLFTNEQKDKYSISKILALHGSANFLLLLIISRSWAEGQ
;
A
#
# COMPACT_ATOMS: atom_id res chain seq x y z
N MET A 1 -1.71 27.52 -7.16
CA MET A 1 -2.42 26.62 -6.22
C MET A 1 -2.14 25.20 -6.66
N SER A 2 -1.22 24.51 -5.99
CA SER A 2 -0.93 23.11 -6.31
C SER A 2 -2.15 22.26 -5.93
N LYS A 3 -2.63 21.44 -6.86
CA LYS A 3 -3.70 20.48 -6.62
C LYS A 3 -3.31 19.61 -5.41
N PRO A 4 -4.22 19.29 -4.47
CA PRO A 4 -3.91 18.29 -3.46
C PRO A 4 -3.57 17.00 -4.20
N PRO A 5 -2.37 16.43 -4.02
CA PRO A 5 -1.87 15.33 -4.85
C PRO A 5 -2.67 14.02 -4.68
N VAL A 6 -3.51 13.95 -3.64
CA VAL A 6 -4.43 12.84 -3.37
C VAL A 6 -5.79 13.40 -2.92
N THR A 7 -6.88 12.94 -3.53
CA THR A 7 -8.26 13.22 -3.08
C THR A 7 -8.72 12.19 -2.04
N LYS A 8 -9.74 12.53 -1.25
CA LYS A 8 -10.35 11.57 -0.31
C LYS A 8 -10.85 10.30 -1.02
N GLU A 9 -11.47 10.46 -2.19
CA GLU A 9 -11.95 9.35 -3.01
C GLU A 9 -10.81 8.41 -3.45
N GLN A 10 -9.64 8.96 -3.84
CA GLN A 10 -8.47 8.15 -4.18
C GLN A 10 -7.95 7.39 -2.96
N LYS A 11 -7.89 8.05 -1.79
CA LYS A 11 -7.51 7.38 -0.54
C LYS A 11 -8.47 6.24 -0.22
N ASP A 12 -9.78 6.50 -0.22
CA ASP A 12 -10.78 5.51 0.16
C ASP A 12 -10.78 4.32 -0.79
N LYS A 13 -10.57 4.55 -2.09
CA LYS A 13 -10.40 3.49 -3.09
C LYS A 13 -9.14 2.65 -2.85
N ILE A 14 -8.01 3.25 -2.47
CA ILE A 14 -6.81 2.50 -2.07
C ILE A 14 -7.10 1.66 -0.82
N LEU A 15 -7.79 2.23 0.17
CA LEU A 15 -8.13 1.52 1.40
C LEU A 15 -9.03 0.32 1.15
N GLU A 16 -10.00 0.45 0.24
CA GLU A 16 -10.92 -0.62 -0.15
C GLU A 16 -10.20 -1.72 -0.94
N GLU A 17 -9.54 -1.36 -2.05
CA GLU A 17 -8.95 -2.33 -2.97
C GLU A 17 -7.69 -2.99 -2.39
N CYS A 18 -6.94 -2.26 -1.57
CA CYS A 18 -5.74 -2.76 -0.92
C CYS A 18 -5.97 -3.25 0.52
N ASP A 19 -7.21 -3.27 1.07
CA ASP A 19 -7.51 -3.53 2.50
C ASP A 19 -6.74 -4.75 3.02
N LYS A 20 -6.80 -5.86 2.29
CA LYS A 20 -6.14 -7.11 2.66
C LYS A 20 -4.62 -6.92 2.84
N PHE A 21 -3.98 -6.06 2.04
CA PHE A 21 -2.52 -5.85 2.02
C PHE A 21 -2.13 -5.00 3.20
N ILE A 22 -2.79 -3.85 3.33
CA ILE A 22 -2.39 -2.79 4.24
C ILE A 22 -2.88 -3.03 5.67
N ARG A 23 -3.83 -3.94 5.91
CA ARG A 23 -4.36 -4.23 7.24
C ARG A 23 -3.27 -4.76 8.18
N LEU A 24 -3.31 -4.31 9.44
CA LEU A 24 -2.45 -4.79 10.51
C LEU A 24 -2.71 -6.27 10.79
N GLY A 25 -1.67 -7.03 11.11
CA GLY A 25 -1.75 -8.48 11.41
C GLY A 25 -1.85 -9.41 10.20
N TYR A 26 -2.08 -8.89 8.98
CA TYR A 26 -2.07 -9.71 7.77
C TYR A 26 -0.64 -9.94 7.27
N SER A 27 -0.36 -11.11 6.70
CA SER A 27 0.92 -11.38 6.06
C SER A 27 1.11 -10.51 4.82
N VAL A 28 2.36 -10.18 4.51
CA VAL A 28 2.67 -9.42 3.30
C VAL A 28 2.50 -10.34 2.10
N TYR A 29 1.64 -9.97 1.15
CA TYR A 29 1.37 -10.76 -0.05
C TYR A 29 1.79 -10.03 -1.32
N VAL A 30 2.17 -10.80 -2.34
CA VAL A 30 2.45 -10.25 -3.66
C VAL A 30 1.14 -9.83 -4.30
N VAL A 31 0.95 -8.53 -4.47
CA VAL A 31 -0.19 -7.99 -5.22
C VAL A 31 0.13 -8.08 -6.72
N SER A 32 -0.76 -8.67 -7.51
CA SER A 32 -0.58 -8.72 -8.97
C SER A 32 -0.52 -7.32 -9.57
N ARG A 33 0.30 -7.13 -10.63
CA ARG A 33 0.43 -5.85 -11.35
C ARG A 33 -0.86 -5.39 -12.03
N HIS A 34 -1.83 -6.27 -12.23
CA HIS A 34 -3.15 -5.96 -12.79
C HIS A 34 -4.26 -6.10 -11.74
N SER A 35 -3.89 -6.09 -10.46
CA SER A 35 -4.88 -6.08 -9.39
C SER A 35 -5.53 -4.69 -9.28
N PRO A 36 -6.80 -4.63 -8.86
CA PRO A 36 -7.48 -3.37 -8.57
C PRO A 36 -6.71 -2.47 -7.59
N CYS A 37 -5.99 -3.04 -6.62
CA CYS A 37 -5.13 -2.31 -5.70
C CYS A 37 -3.98 -1.58 -6.41
N CYS A 38 -3.26 -2.26 -7.31
CA CYS A 38 -2.19 -1.63 -8.09
C CYS A 38 -2.74 -0.53 -9.02
N ASP A 39 -3.93 -0.72 -9.58
CA ASP A 39 -4.55 0.28 -10.44
C ASP A 39 -5.03 1.51 -9.66
N ALA A 40 -5.53 1.31 -8.44
CA ALA A 40 -5.85 2.40 -7.51
C ALA A 40 -4.61 3.21 -7.12
N VAL A 41 -3.49 2.53 -6.84
CA VAL A 41 -2.19 3.18 -6.54
C VAL A 41 -1.65 3.93 -7.75
N ARG A 42 -1.78 3.38 -8.97
CA ARG A 42 -1.37 4.07 -10.22
C ARG A 42 -2.21 5.30 -10.53
N ALA A 43 -3.44 5.36 -10.04
CA ALA A 43 -4.31 6.52 -10.19
C ALA A 43 -3.88 7.71 -9.32
N VAL A 44 -2.99 7.50 -8.34
CA VAL A 44 -2.37 8.57 -7.55
C VAL A 44 -1.20 9.18 -8.33
N GLU A 45 -1.21 10.51 -8.45
CA GLU A 45 -0.14 11.25 -9.11
C GLU A 45 1.20 11.00 -8.41
N ASN A 46 2.23 10.63 -9.19
CA ASN A 46 3.54 10.20 -8.71
C ASN A 46 3.53 9.01 -7.72
N ARG A 47 2.38 8.35 -7.52
CA ARG A 47 2.19 7.30 -6.51
C ARG A 47 2.58 7.78 -5.11
N ASP A 48 2.38 9.05 -4.82
CA ASP A 48 2.78 9.65 -3.54
C ASP A 48 1.91 9.15 -2.38
N MET A 49 2.32 8.00 -1.82
CA MET A 49 1.61 7.32 -0.74
C MET A 49 1.77 8.06 0.60
N ASP A 50 2.75 8.96 0.72
CA ASP A 50 2.90 9.79 1.91
C ASP A 50 1.68 10.71 2.08
N TYR A 51 1.16 11.29 0.99
CA TYR A 51 -0.10 12.04 1.06
C TYR A 51 -1.32 11.19 1.35
N VAL A 52 -1.34 9.93 0.91
CA VAL A 52 -2.40 8.98 1.25
C VAL A 52 -2.42 8.79 2.78
N VAL A 53 -1.27 8.58 3.40
CA VAL A 53 -1.12 8.44 4.86
C VAL A 53 -1.49 9.72 5.61
N LEU A 54 -1.15 10.89 5.07
CA LEU A 54 -1.53 12.18 5.67
C LEU A 54 -3.05 12.37 5.77
N LEU A 55 -3.81 11.78 4.85
CA LEU A 55 -5.28 11.85 4.82
C LEU A 55 -5.97 10.79 5.70
N PHE A 56 -5.21 10.00 6.47
CA PHE A 56 -5.78 8.99 7.35
C PHE A 56 -6.37 9.61 8.61
N THR A 57 -7.55 9.11 8.99
CA THR A 57 -8.09 9.34 10.33
C THR A 57 -7.31 8.55 11.37
N ASN A 58 -7.44 8.90 12.65
CA ASN A 58 -6.80 8.15 13.73
C ASN A 58 -7.24 6.67 13.73
N GLU A 59 -8.53 6.40 13.54
CA GLU A 59 -9.06 5.03 13.42
C GLU A 59 -8.43 4.25 12.25
N GLN A 60 -8.17 4.92 11.12
CA GLN A 60 -7.52 4.29 9.97
C GLN A 60 -6.05 3.95 10.28
N LYS A 61 -5.36 4.78 11.06
CA LYS A 61 -3.98 4.50 11.50
C LYS A 61 -3.90 3.32 12.48
N ASP A 62 -4.96 3.08 13.25
CA ASP A 62 -5.05 1.93 14.17
C ASP A 62 -5.47 0.63 13.46
N LYS A 63 -6.08 0.72 12.28
CA LYS A 63 -6.49 -0.43 11.47
C LYS A 63 -5.45 -0.83 10.42
N TYR A 64 -4.72 0.13 9.88
CA TYR A 64 -3.85 -0.05 8.72
C TYR A 64 -2.38 0.23 9.06
N SER A 65 -1.49 -0.59 8.50
CA SER A 65 -0.05 -0.44 8.65
C SER A 65 0.47 0.62 7.69
N ILE A 66 0.88 1.77 8.24
CA ILE A 66 1.52 2.86 7.49
C ILE A 66 2.69 2.33 6.65
N SER A 67 3.55 1.48 7.21
CA SER A 67 4.69 0.90 6.51
C SER A 67 4.28 0.10 5.27
N LYS A 68 3.16 -0.63 5.32
CA LYS A 68 2.66 -1.37 4.16
C LYS A 68 2.05 -0.46 3.09
N ILE A 69 1.44 0.65 3.49
CA ILE A 69 0.91 1.65 2.54
C ILE A 69 2.05 2.35 1.82
N LEU A 70 3.09 2.75 2.54
CA LEU A 70 4.29 3.32 1.93
C LEU A 70 4.97 2.32 0.99
N ALA A 71 4.92 1.00 1.29
CA ALA A 71 5.41 -0.03 0.40
C ALA A 71 4.63 -0.14 -0.93
N LEU A 72 3.40 0.39 -1.02
CA LEU A 72 2.64 0.44 -2.27
C LEU A 72 3.31 1.33 -3.33
N HIS A 73 4.06 2.35 -2.89
CA HIS A 73 4.83 3.23 -3.79
C HIS A 73 5.82 2.42 -4.65
N GLY A 74 6.47 1.42 -4.04
CA GLY A 74 7.43 0.53 -4.72
C GLY A 74 6.80 -0.72 -5.35
N SER A 75 5.63 -1.17 -4.91
CA SER A 75 5.09 -2.48 -5.33
C SER A 75 4.47 -2.51 -6.72
N ALA A 76 4.17 -1.36 -7.34
CA ALA A 76 3.78 -1.32 -8.76
C ALA A 76 4.91 -1.79 -9.70
N ASN A 77 6.15 -1.86 -9.20
CA ASN A 77 7.28 -2.52 -9.83
C ASN A 77 8.08 -3.34 -8.78
N PHE A 78 7.78 -4.63 -8.69
CA PHE A 78 8.76 -5.72 -8.45
C PHE A 78 9.12 -6.20 -7.02
N LEU A 79 8.88 -5.49 -5.91
CA LEU A 79 9.58 -5.87 -4.66
C LEU A 79 8.77 -6.55 -3.55
N LEU A 80 8.42 -7.83 -3.71
CA LEU A 80 8.07 -8.69 -2.56
C LEU A 80 8.57 -10.15 -2.67
N LEU A 81 9.58 -10.39 -3.50
CA LEU A 81 10.29 -11.68 -3.54
C LEU A 81 11.37 -11.82 -2.46
N LEU A 82 11.65 -10.81 -1.61
CA LEU A 82 12.87 -10.82 -0.79
C LEU A 82 12.72 -10.81 0.74
N ILE A 83 11.56 -10.53 1.33
CA ILE A 83 11.47 -10.50 2.82
C ILE A 83 11.10 -11.87 3.40
N ILE A 84 10.32 -12.71 2.70
CA ILE A 84 9.95 -14.05 3.20
C ILE A 84 10.91 -15.14 2.71
N SER A 85 11.59 -14.94 1.57
CA SER A 85 12.61 -15.88 1.08
C SER A 85 13.89 -15.89 1.92
N ARG A 86 14.13 -14.85 2.75
CA ARG A 86 15.28 -14.83 3.69
C ARG A 86 14.99 -15.45 5.04
N SER A 87 13.74 -15.42 5.53
CA SER A 87 13.38 -16.13 6.78
C SER A 87 13.08 -17.63 6.58
N TRP A 88 13.06 -18.13 5.34
CA TRP A 88 12.91 -19.55 5.02
C TRP A 88 14.10 -20.09 4.20
N ALA A 89 15.31 -19.56 4.47
CA ALA A 89 16.56 -20.05 3.87
C ALA A 89 17.74 -20.11 4.86
N GLU A 90 17.49 -19.96 6.16
CA GLU A 90 18.47 -20.22 7.23
C GLU A 90 17.87 -21.18 8.27
N GLY A 91 17.45 -22.36 7.80
CA GLY A 91 16.78 -23.33 8.67
C GLY A 91 16.56 -24.69 8.02
N GLN A 92 17.57 -25.23 7.31
CA GLN A 92 17.80 -26.66 7.13
C GLN A 92 19.22 -26.91 6.62
#